data_AF-A0A1V8UJB3-F1
#
_entry.id   AF-A0A1V8UJB3-F1
#
_cell.length_a   1.000
_cell.length_b   1.000
_cell.length_c   1.000
_cell.angle_alpha   90.00
_cell.angle_beta   90.00
_cell.angle_gamma   90.00
#
_symmetry.space_group_name_H-M   'P 1'
#
loop_
_entity.id
_entity.type
_entity.pdbx_description
1 polymer ?
#
loop_
_entity_poly.entity_id
_entity_poly.type
_entity_poly.pdbx_seq_one_letter_code
_entity_poly.pdbx_strand_id
1 'polypeptide(L)'
;CDVDSPNGLKISHILVLELVIAEEWASNKKPQSATPTGAARVLRTQFNLCVTERQGMGIAWNDEEPPLYEDVEPGPPLYLPNSPPHYAADLTTMEDYTGDLHELGEDIGELRLE
;
A
#
# COMPACT_ATOMS: atom_id res chain seq x y z
N CYS A 1 16.69 -8.42 -7.85
CA CYS A 1 16.82 -9.69 -8.58
C CYS A 1 18.29 -10.06 -8.60
N ASP A 2 18.66 -11.30 -8.30
CA ASP A 2 20.05 -11.73 -8.46
C ASP A 2 20.37 -11.76 -9.96
N VAL A 3 21.37 -11.00 -10.39
CA VAL A 3 21.72 -10.81 -11.81
C VAL A 3 23.09 -11.40 -12.07
N ASP A 4 23.26 -12.09 -13.18
CA ASP A 4 24.56 -12.47 -13.75
C ASP A 4 24.57 -12.04 -15.22
N SER A 5 25.41 -11.06 -15.57
CA SER A 5 25.44 -10.50 -16.92
C SER A 5 26.70 -10.91 -17.69
N PRO A 6 26.62 -11.04 -19.03
CA PRO A 6 27.74 -11.55 -19.86
C PRO A 6 29.03 -10.71 -19.81
N ASN A 7 28.95 -9.48 -19.34
CA ASN A 7 30.09 -8.60 -19.09
C ASN A 7 30.79 -8.88 -17.74
N GLY A 8 30.33 -9.88 -16.99
CA GLY A 8 30.88 -10.30 -15.69
C GLY A 8 30.29 -9.59 -14.47
N LEU A 9 29.24 -8.78 -14.63
CA LEU A 9 28.57 -8.14 -13.49
C LEU A 9 27.60 -9.13 -12.82
N LYS A 10 27.75 -9.24 -11.49
CA LYS A 10 26.92 -10.10 -10.65
C LYS A 10 26.31 -9.30 -9.49
N ILE A 11 25.00 -9.36 -9.34
CA ILE A 11 24.26 -8.73 -8.23
C ILE A 11 23.63 -9.83 -7.39
N SER A 12 23.80 -9.79 -6.08
CA SER A 12 23.14 -10.69 -5.13
C SER A 12 22.50 -9.92 -3.98
N HIS A 13 21.28 -10.29 -3.57
CA HIS A 13 20.54 -9.62 -2.51
C HIS A 13 20.46 -10.49 -1.26
N ILE A 14 20.90 -9.95 -0.12
CA ILE A 14 20.79 -10.60 1.18
C ILE A 14 20.11 -9.64 2.13
N LEU A 15 18.99 -10.07 2.72
CA LEU A 15 18.37 -9.38 3.84
C LEU A 15 19.03 -9.84 5.13
N VAL A 16 19.61 -8.91 5.89
CA VAL A 16 20.16 -9.15 7.22
C VAL A 16 19.23 -8.52 8.25
N LEU A 17 18.67 -9.32 9.15
CA LEU A 17 17.95 -8.81 10.31
C LEU A 17 18.85 -8.93 11.54
N GLU A 18 18.99 -7.83 12.26
CA GLU A 18 19.68 -7.78 13.54
C GLU A 18 18.69 -7.34 14.62
N LEU A 19 18.41 -8.25 15.55
CA LEU A 19 17.51 -7.99 16.65
C LEU A 19 18.27 -8.08 17.97
N VAL A 20 18.19 -7.01 18.75
CA VAL A 20 18.71 -6.98 20.12
C VAL A 20 17.54 -7.28 21.06
N ILE A 21 17.61 -8.43 21.72
CA ILE A 21 16.59 -8.89 22.67
C ILE A 21 17.13 -8.65 24.07
N ALA A 22 16.47 -7.80 24.83
CA ALA A 22 16.76 -7.59 26.25
C ALA A 22 15.71 -8.30 27.10
N GLU A 23 16.16 -8.99 28.14
CA GLU A 23 15.27 -9.61 29.11
C GLU A 23 14.92 -8.61 30.21
N GLU A 24 13.62 -8.43 30.46
CA GLU A 24 13.11 -7.60 31.55
C GLU A 24 12.16 -8.42 32.42
N TRP A 25 12.13 -8.09 33.71
CA TRP A 25 11.25 -8.74 34.67
C TRP A 25 10.20 -7.75 35.19
N ALA A 26 8.92 -8.13 35.17
CA ALA A 26 7.85 -7.34 35.76
C ALA A 26 6.89 -8.24 36.56
N SER A 27 6.28 -7.70 37.61
CA SER A 27 5.22 -8.41 38.34
C SER A 27 3.93 -8.45 37.51
N ASN A 28 3.21 -9.57 37.48
CA ASN A 28 1.93 -9.70 36.75
C ASN A 28 0.87 -8.66 37.14
N LYS A 29 0.93 -8.12 38.35
CA LYS A 29 -0.01 -7.07 38.80
C LYS A 29 0.38 -5.67 38.32
N LYS A 30 1.62 -5.47 37.86
CA LYS A 30 2.20 -4.20 37.42
C LYS A 30 3.18 -4.42 36.24
N PRO A 31 2.68 -4.84 35.06
CA PRO A 31 3.53 -5.12 33.90
C PRO A 31 4.31 -3.91 33.39
N GLN A 32 3.82 -2.69 33.65
CA GLN A 32 4.47 -1.44 33.27
C GLN A 32 5.69 -1.06 34.14
N SER A 33 5.93 -1.79 35.24
CA SER A 33 7.05 -1.56 36.15
C SER A 33 8.11 -2.65 35.97
N ALA A 34 8.68 -2.70 34.77
CA ALA A 34 9.71 -3.68 34.44
C ALA A 34 11.09 -3.26 34.97
N THR A 35 11.85 -4.22 35.48
CA THR A 35 13.25 -4.06 35.90
C THR A 35 14.14 -4.73 34.85
N PRO A 36 15.11 -4.00 34.26
CA PRO A 36 16.05 -4.58 33.33
C PRO A 36 16.96 -5.58 34.04
N THR A 37 17.13 -6.77 33.47
CA THR A 37 17.94 -7.85 34.08
C THR A 37 19.43 -7.78 33.71
N GLY A 38 19.78 -6.92 32.73
CA GLY A 38 21.13 -6.84 32.17
C GLY A 38 21.48 -7.98 31.20
N ALA A 39 20.60 -8.99 31.06
CA ALA A 39 20.76 -10.02 30.06
C ALA A 39 20.24 -9.52 28.71
N ALA A 40 21.11 -9.53 27.70
CA ALA A 40 20.74 -9.22 26.32
C ALA A 40 21.34 -10.25 25.36
N ARG A 41 20.63 -10.52 24.26
CA ARG A 41 21.05 -11.44 23.21
C ARG A 41 20.90 -10.76 21.86
N VAL A 42 21.87 -10.98 20.97
CA VAL A 42 21.79 -10.54 19.58
C VAL A 42 21.35 -11.74 18.76
N LEU A 43 20.22 -11.58 18.06
CA LEU A 43 19.75 -12.54 17.07
C LEU A 43 19.98 -11.93 15.69
N ARG A 44 20.93 -12.50 14.94
CA ARG A 44 21.20 -12.12 13.55
C ARG A 44 20.74 -13.23 12.61
N THR A 45 19.90 -12.89 11.64
CA THR A 45 19.42 -13.81 10.61
C THR A 45 19.74 -13.26 9.23
N GLN A 46 19.97 -14.16 8.28
CA GLN A 46 20.28 -13.83 6.89
C GLN A 46 19.34 -14.61 5.97
N PHE A 47 18.70 -13.90 5.04
CA PHE A 47 17.79 -14.48 4.07
C PHE A 47 18.22 -14.06 2.68
N ASN A 48 18.30 -15.03 1.76
CA ASN A 48 18.38 -14.71 0.34
C ASN A 48 17.05 -14.09 -0.07
N LEU A 49 17.08 -12.83 -0.50
CA LEU A 49 15.86 -12.09 -0.82
C LEU A 49 15.65 -12.12 -2.33
N CYS A 50 14.61 -12.83 -2.79
CA CYS A 50 14.19 -12.74 -4.18
C CYS A 50 13.47 -11.40 -4.40
N VAL A 51 14.23 -10.36 -4.73
CA VAL A 51 13.67 -9.06 -5.13
C VAL A 51 13.22 -9.19 -6.58
N THR A 52 11.91 -9.05 -6.85
CA THR A 52 11.41 -8.98 -8.23
C THR A 52 12.07 -7.80 -8.94
N GLU A 53 12.39 -7.95 -10.21
CA GLU A 53 12.74 -6.79 -11.02
C GLU A 53 11.61 -5.75 -10.99
N ARG A 54 11.96 -4.49 -11.21
CA ARG A 54 10.96 -3.43 -11.36
C ARG A 54 10.08 -3.79 -12.55
N GLN A 55 8.77 -3.91 -12.33
CA GLN A 55 7.82 -4.06 -13.44
C GLN A 55 7.83 -2.78 -14.28
N GLY A 56 7.85 -2.92 -15.61
CA GLY A 56 7.90 -1.80 -16.56
C GLY A 56 9.30 -1.38 -17.03
N MET A 57 9.40 -0.39 -17.91
CA MET A 57 10.65 0.06 -18.56
C MET A 57 11.64 0.79 -17.63
N GLY A 58 11.42 0.80 -16.32
CA GLY A 58 12.32 1.49 -15.38
C GLY A 58 12.16 3.01 -15.32
N ILE A 59 11.07 3.57 -15.84
CA ILE A 59 10.71 5.00 -15.79
C ILE A 59 10.27 5.36 -14.38
N ALA A 60 10.86 6.33 -13.68
CA ALA A 60 10.51 6.64 -12.28
C ALA A 60 9.00 6.96 -12.11
N TRP A 61 8.41 6.73 -10.93
CA TRP A 61 6.97 6.93 -10.70
C TRP A 61 6.48 8.37 -10.96
N ASN A 62 7.39 9.34 -10.96
CA ASN A 62 7.14 10.74 -11.33
C ASN A 62 7.24 11.02 -12.84
N ASP A 63 7.88 10.11 -13.59
CA ASP A 63 8.08 10.21 -15.04
C ASP A 63 7.08 9.31 -15.81
N GLU A 64 6.28 8.51 -15.10
CA GLU A 64 5.20 7.71 -15.65
C GLU A 64 3.98 8.62 -15.86
N GLU A 65 3.73 9.01 -17.12
CA GLU A 65 2.53 9.75 -17.48
C GLU A 65 1.31 8.82 -17.31
N PRO A 66 0.31 9.18 -16.48
CA PRO A 66 -0.92 8.40 -16.40
C PRO A 66 -1.61 8.44 -17.77
N PRO A 67 -2.23 7.34 -18.23
CA PRO A 67 -2.93 7.34 -19.50
C PRO A 67 -4.02 8.42 -19.50
N LEU A 68 -4.18 9.11 -20.63
CA LEU A 68 -5.29 10.03 -20.80
C LEU A 68 -6.58 9.22 -20.82
N TYR A 69 -7.68 9.80 -20.35
CA TYR A 69 -8.98 9.11 -20.30
C TYR A 69 -9.45 8.63 -21.68
N GLU A 70 -8.98 9.27 -22.74
CA GLU A 70 -9.23 8.90 -24.15
C GLU A 70 -8.49 7.62 -24.58
N ASP A 71 -7.40 7.26 -23.89
CA ASP A 71 -6.58 6.06 -24.15
C ASP A 71 -7.04 4.84 -23.32
N VAL A 72 -7.95 5.06 -22.37
CA VAL A 72 -8.57 3.99 -21.58
C VAL A 72 -9.82 3.55 -22.32
N GLU A 73 -9.90 2.26 -22.65
CA GLU A 73 -11.13 1.69 -23.18
C GLU A 73 -12.31 2.07 -22.25
N PRO A 74 -13.51 2.35 -22.80
CA PRO A 74 -14.68 2.61 -21.96
C PRO A 74 -14.77 1.51 -20.90
N GLY A 75 -14.97 1.92 -19.65
CA GLY A 75 -14.80 1.11 -18.43
C GLY A 75 -15.56 -0.23 -18.44
N PRO A 76 -15.58 -0.96 -17.31
CA PRO A 76 -16.11 -2.33 -17.28
C PRO A 76 -17.47 -2.43 -17.99
N PRO A 77 -17.72 -3.54 -18.72
CA PRO A 77 -18.85 -3.63 -19.64
C PRO A 77 -20.14 -3.17 -18.98
N LEU A 78 -20.90 -2.33 -19.69
CA LEU A 78 -22.19 -1.83 -19.26
C LEU A 78 -23.02 -2.99 -18.68
N TYR A 79 -23.64 -2.73 -17.53
CA TYR A 79 -24.56 -3.64 -16.87
C TYR A 79 -25.77 -3.93 -17.76
N LEU A 80 -25.60 -4.92 -18.63
CA LEU A 80 -26.63 -5.36 -19.56
C LEU A 80 -27.74 -6.08 -18.78
N PRO A 81 -28.99 -6.05 -19.28
CA PRO A 81 -30.13 -6.71 -18.65
C PRO A 81 -29.93 -8.22 -18.39
N ASN A 82 -28.99 -8.85 -19.10
CA ASN A 82 -28.69 -10.28 -18.99
C ASN A 82 -27.44 -10.58 -18.13
N SER A 83 -26.94 -9.60 -17.38
CA SER A 83 -25.79 -9.80 -16.48
C SER A 83 -26.18 -10.66 -15.27
N PRO A 84 -25.23 -11.36 -14.63
CA PRO A 84 -25.47 -12.11 -13.41
C PRO A 84 -26.18 -11.23 -12.36
N PRO A 85 -27.03 -11.77 -11.47
CA PRO A 85 -27.97 -10.99 -10.66
C PRO A 85 -27.33 -9.91 -9.77
N HIS A 86 -26.03 -10.00 -9.46
CA HIS A 86 -25.30 -8.96 -8.73
C HIS A 86 -24.98 -7.70 -9.56
N TYR A 87 -25.20 -7.75 -10.87
CA TYR A 87 -24.84 -6.72 -11.83
C TYR A 87 -26.04 -6.20 -12.64
N ALA A 88 -27.27 -6.64 -12.32
CA ALA A 88 -28.47 -6.22 -13.03
C ALA A 88 -28.81 -4.75 -12.69
N ALA A 89 -28.97 -3.92 -13.73
CA ALA A 89 -29.29 -2.50 -13.61
C ALA A 89 -30.57 -2.22 -12.80
N ASP A 90 -31.52 -3.16 -12.78
CA ASP A 90 -32.80 -3.05 -12.08
C ASP A 90 -32.69 -3.04 -10.54
N LEU A 91 -31.48 -3.26 -9.98
CA LEU A 91 -31.22 -3.19 -8.54
C LEU A 91 -30.61 -1.86 -8.08
N THR A 92 -30.28 -0.96 -9.00
CA THR A 92 -29.69 0.34 -8.66
C THR A 92 -30.69 1.44 -8.98
N THR A 93 -31.27 2.05 -7.94
CA THR A 93 -32.12 3.24 -8.08
C THR A 93 -31.27 4.48 -7.89
N MET A 94 -31.18 5.33 -8.92
CA MET A 94 -30.66 6.70 -8.77
C MET A 94 -31.73 7.53 -8.07
N GLU A 95 -31.44 8.00 -6.86
CA GLU A 95 -32.26 9.02 -6.20
C GLU A 95 -31.60 10.39 -6.45
N ASP A 96 -32.34 11.31 -7.08
CA ASP A 96 -31.87 12.69 -7.23
C ASP A 96 -31.77 13.33 -5.85
N TYR A 97 -30.57 13.79 -5.49
CA TYR A 97 -30.38 14.55 -4.26
C TYR A 97 -31.09 15.91 -4.37
N THR A 98 -32.09 16.12 -3.52
CA THR A 98 -32.90 17.36 -3.46
C THR A 98 -32.44 18.32 -2.37
N GLY A 99 -31.32 18.04 -1.72
CA GLY A 99 -30.77 18.94 -0.69
C GLY A 99 -30.27 20.24 -1.30
N ASP A 100 -30.37 21.32 -0.53
CA ASP A 100 -29.99 22.66 -0.97
C ASP A 100 -28.47 22.73 -1.12
N LEU A 101 -28.00 22.91 -2.37
CA LEU A 101 -26.58 23.03 -2.69
C LEU A 101 -25.92 24.23 -1.99
N HIS A 102 -26.71 25.17 -1.46
CA HIS A 102 -26.22 26.28 -0.64
C HIS A 102 -25.60 25.85 0.69
N GLU A 103 -26.00 24.71 1.27
CA GLU A 103 -25.43 24.22 2.53
C GLU A 103 -24.01 23.65 2.35
N LEU A 104 -23.66 23.20 1.15
CA LEU A 104 -22.33 22.66 0.85
C LEU A 104 -21.30 23.76 0.51
N GLY A 105 -21.75 24.98 0.22
CA GLY A 105 -20.89 26.09 -0.18
C GLY A 105 -20.15 26.76 0.99
N GLU A 106 -20.63 26.61 2.23
CA GLU A 106 -20.00 27.23 3.40
C GLU A 106 -18.72 26.51 3.83
N ASP A 107 -18.68 25.16 3.75
CA ASP A 107 -17.53 24.38 4.21
C ASP A 107 -16.33 24.36 3.21
N ILE A 108 -16.56 24.68 1.93
CA ILE A 108 -15.48 24.73 0.92
C ILE A 108 -14.70 26.05 0.95
N GLY A 109 -15.21 27.07 1.64
CA GLY A 109 -14.58 28.39 1.75
C GLY A 109 -13.40 28.49 2.72
N GLU A 110 -13.31 27.57 3.70
CA GLU A 110 -12.25 27.60 4.73
C GLU A 110 -11.01 26.76 4.38
N LEU A 111 -11.04 25.96 3.31
CA LEU A 111 -9.88 25.19 2.84
C LEU A 111 -9.10 25.94 1.76
N ARG A 112 -8.80 27.23 1.98
CA ARG A 112 -7.71 27.91 1.28
C ARG A 112 -6.48 27.89 2.18
N LEU A 113 -5.61 26.91 1.90
CA LEU A 113 -4.29 26.73 2.48
C LEU A 113 -3.49 28.06 2.52
N GLU A 114 -3.05 28.45 3.72
CA GLU A 114 -1.80 29.19 3.91
C GLU A 114 -0.60 28.29 3.61
#